data_AF-A0A0S8C2Q4-F1
#
_entry.id   AF-A0A0S8C2Q4-F1
#
_cell.length_a   1.000
_cell.length_b   1.000
_cell.length_c   1.000
_cell.angle_alpha   90.00
_cell.angle_beta   90.00
_cell.angle_gamma   90.00
#
_symmetry.space_group_name_H-M   'P 1'
#
loop_
_entity.id
_entity.type
_entity.pdbx_description
1 polymer ?
#
loop_
_entity_poly.entity_id
_entity_poly.type
_entity_poly.pdbx_seq_one_letter_code
_entity_poly.pdbx_strand_id
1 'polypeptide(L)'
;AGKLAALLARHQARDLFDAHRLLHHTELHPDLLRLGFVVYGAMNRKDWRTVSLRDVDFEIRELEQQLLPLLRADFSWDEVEPRQYGSKLVEECREKLDAVLPFSESERKFLDLLLDEGEIDPSLLTPDKDLQERIGRHPMLEWKALNVRKHKGK
;
A
#
# COMPACT_ATOMS: atom_id res chain seq x y z
N ALA A 1 -7.03 0.65 -0.37
CA ALA A 1 -5.76 0.51 -1.11
C ALA A 1 -4.81 1.71 -0.94
N GLY A 2 -5.23 2.95 -1.23
CA GLY A 2 -4.33 4.13 -1.17
C GLY A 2 -3.57 4.35 0.15
N LYS A 3 -4.19 4.07 1.31
CA LYS A 3 -3.53 4.15 2.62
C LYS A 3 -2.39 3.13 2.77
N LEU A 4 -2.59 1.88 2.34
CA LEU A 4 -1.55 0.85 2.34
C LEU A 4 -0.42 1.21 1.37
N ALA A 5 -0.77 1.79 0.22
CA ALA A 5 0.19 2.27 -0.74
C ALA A 5 1.06 3.42 -0.18
N ALA A 6 0.47 4.30 0.64
CA ALA A 6 1.17 5.39 1.32
C ALA A 6 2.10 4.85 2.42
N LEU A 7 1.61 3.96 3.28
CA LEU A 7 2.38 3.32 4.36
C LEU A 7 3.72 2.75 3.85
N LEU A 8 3.66 1.86 2.86
CA LEU A 8 4.85 1.16 2.33
C LEU A 8 5.77 2.05 1.48
N ALA A 9 5.31 3.26 1.13
CA ALA A 9 6.10 4.22 0.34
C ALA A 9 6.73 5.32 1.20
N ARG A 10 6.15 5.66 2.35
CA ARG A 10 6.50 6.86 3.13
C ARG A 10 6.96 6.57 4.56
N HIS A 11 6.66 5.39 5.11
CA HIS A 11 7.07 4.97 6.47
C HIS A 11 6.66 5.99 7.56
N GLN A 12 5.47 6.59 7.44
CA GLN A 12 4.99 7.60 8.38
C GLN A 12 4.13 6.98 9.47
N ALA A 13 4.33 7.42 10.72
CA ALA A 13 3.56 6.97 11.89
C ALA A 13 2.04 7.14 11.72
N ARG A 14 1.61 8.21 11.01
CA ARG A 14 0.19 8.43 10.69
C ARG A 14 -0.35 7.42 9.68
N ASP A 15 0.41 7.13 8.63
CA ASP A 15 0.04 6.12 7.64
C ASP A 15 -0.06 4.73 8.28
N LEU A 16 0.81 4.42 9.25
CA LEU A 16 0.77 3.18 10.03
C LEU A 16 -0.52 3.08 10.84
N PHE A 17 -0.85 4.12 11.60
CA PHE A 17 -2.09 4.15 12.39
C PHE A 17 -3.34 4.09 11.49
N ASP A 18 -3.35 4.81 10.38
CA ASP A 18 -4.44 4.83 9.41
C ASP A 18 -4.66 3.47 8.73
N ALA A 19 -3.58 2.80 8.35
CA ALA A 19 -3.61 1.46 7.79
C ALA A 19 -4.12 0.44 8.83
N HIS A 20 -3.60 0.51 10.05
CA HIS A 20 -4.01 -0.34 11.16
C HIS A 20 -5.52 -0.26 11.40
N ARG A 21 -6.04 0.97 11.57
CA ARG A 21 -7.46 1.22 11.82
C ARG A 21 -8.34 0.70 10.68
N LEU A 22 -7.91 0.93 9.42
CA LEU A 22 -8.64 0.46 8.25
C LEU A 22 -8.69 -1.08 8.17
N LEU A 23 -7.57 -1.75 8.44
CA LEU A 23 -7.46 -3.21 8.37
C LEU A 23 -8.18 -3.94 9.51
N HIS A 24 -8.35 -3.29 10.67
CA HIS A 24 -8.93 -3.91 11.87
C HIS A 24 -10.39 -3.55 12.12
N HIS A 25 -10.86 -2.40 11.63
CA HIS A 25 -12.23 -1.92 11.90
C HIS A 25 -13.12 -1.83 10.67
N THR A 26 -12.65 -2.30 9.51
CA THR A 26 -13.45 -2.35 8.28
C THR A 26 -13.47 -3.76 7.74
N GLU A 27 -14.65 -4.27 7.40
CA GLU A 27 -14.76 -5.51 6.63
C GLU A 27 -14.31 -5.23 5.18
N LEU A 28 -13.19 -5.83 4.78
CA LEU A 28 -12.61 -5.66 3.46
C LEU A 28 -12.70 -6.97 2.71
N HIS A 29 -13.24 -6.93 1.48
CA HIS A 29 -13.23 -8.09 0.60
C HIS A 29 -11.79 -8.40 0.19
N PRO A 30 -11.23 -9.57 0.52
CA PRO A 30 -9.80 -9.86 0.34
C PRO A 30 -9.34 -9.68 -1.11
N ASP A 31 -10.09 -10.19 -2.07
CA ASP A 31 -9.73 -10.10 -3.49
C ASP A 31 -9.71 -8.65 -4.01
N LEU A 32 -10.68 -7.83 -3.62
CA LEU A 32 -10.72 -6.41 -4.00
C LEU A 32 -9.64 -5.60 -3.29
N LEU A 33 -9.31 -5.97 -2.05
CA LEU A 33 -8.20 -5.37 -1.31
C LEU A 33 -6.88 -5.64 -2.03
N ARG A 34 -6.64 -6.89 -2.42
CA ARG A 34 -5.44 -7.34 -3.13
C ARG A 34 -5.33 -6.71 -4.51
N LEU A 35 -6.40 -6.74 -5.30
CA LEU A 35 -6.47 -6.07 -6.61
C LEU A 35 -6.16 -4.58 -6.47
N GLY A 36 -6.85 -3.91 -5.54
CA GLY A 36 -6.63 -2.49 -5.27
C GLY A 36 -5.20 -2.21 -4.80
N PHE A 37 -4.62 -3.07 -3.97
CA PHE A 37 -3.25 -2.93 -3.48
C PHE A 37 -2.23 -2.93 -4.61
N VAL A 38 -2.35 -3.88 -5.55
CA VAL A 38 -1.47 -3.97 -6.72
C VAL A 38 -1.68 -2.76 -7.63
N VAL A 39 -2.93 -2.43 -7.98
CA VAL A 39 -3.26 -1.33 -8.89
C VAL A 39 -2.79 0.03 -8.37
N TYR A 40 -3.15 0.40 -7.13
CA TYR A 40 -2.72 1.67 -6.54
C TYR A 40 -1.21 1.70 -6.25
N GLY A 41 -0.63 0.56 -5.92
CA GLY A 41 0.79 0.40 -5.74
C GLY A 41 1.59 0.63 -7.02
N ALA A 42 1.11 0.12 -8.14
CA ALA A 42 1.77 0.25 -9.44
C ALA A 42 1.87 1.71 -9.93
N MET A 43 0.95 2.57 -9.46
CA MET A 43 0.96 4.02 -9.71
C MET A 43 2.02 4.77 -8.89
N ASN A 44 2.62 4.13 -7.88
CA ASN A 44 3.53 4.77 -6.95
C ASN A 44 4.85 5.18 -7.64
N ARG A 45 5.55 6.14 -7.04
CA ARG A 45 6.90 6.52 -7.47
C ARG A 45 7.93 5.46 -7.10
N LYS A 46 7.79 4.84 -5.90
CA LYS A 46 8.59 3.68 -5.48
C LYS A 46 8.33 2.52 -6.44
N ASP A 47 9.38 1.75 -6.75
CA ASP A 47 9.20 0.50 -7.49
C ASP A 47 8.40 -0.48 -6.62
N TRP A 48 7.14 -0.71 -6.99
CA TRP A 48 6.22 -1.48 -6.16
C TRP A 48 6.63 -2.94 -6.01
N ARG A 49 7.49 -3.45 -6.90
CA ARG A 49 8.01 -4.83 -6.82
C ARG A 49 8.96 -5.03 -5.64
N THR A 50 9.44 -3.93 -5.06
CA THR A 50 10.39 -3.94 -3.93
C THR A 50 9.71 -3.84 -2.57
N VAL A 51 8.39 -3.57 -2.53
CA VAL A 51 7.69 -3.44 -1.25
C VAL A 51 7.61 -4.77 -0.51
N SER A 52 7.72 -4.69 0.81
CA SER A 52 7.76 -5.85 1.70
C SER A 52 7.19 -5.49 3.07
N LEU A 53 6.92 -6.50 3.89
CA LEU A 53 6.49 -6.29 5.28
C LEU A 53 7.51 -5.50 6.12
N ARG A 54 8.78 -5.46 5.70
CA ARG A 54 9.84 -4.68 6.36
C ARG A 54 9.67 -3.18 6.16
N ASP A 55 8.93 -2.76 5.14
CA ASP A 55 8.59 -1.35 4.90
C ASP A 55 7.50 -0.83 5.85
N VAL A 56 6.87 -1.73 6.62
CA VAL A 56 5.95 -1.38 7.72
C VAL A 56 6.78 -1.19 8.97
N ASP A 57 7.04 0.06 9.31
CA ASP A 57 7.77 0.44 10.52
C ASP A 57 7.35 1.86 10.96
N PHE A 58 7.90 2.33 12.08
CA PHE A 58 7.69 3.69 12.56
C PHE A 58 8.95 4.30 13.14
N GLU A 59 9.04 5.63 13.08
CA GLU A 59 10.06 6.39 13.80
C GLU A 59 9.45 6.94 15.10
N ILE A 60 10.14 6.73 16.23
CA ILE A 60 9.58 7.05 17.55
C ILE A 60 9.31 8.54 17.71
N ARG A 61 10.18 9.43 17.17
CA ARG A 61 9.96 10.88 17.28
C ARG A 61 8.78 11.30 16.43
N GLU A 62 8.63 10.75 15.23
CA GLU A 62 7.45 10.99 14.40
C GLU A 62 6.15 10.55 15.09
N LEU A 63 6.15 9.37 15.73
CA LEU A 63 5.01 8.90 16.52
C LEU A 63 4.65 9.92 17.61
N GLU A 64 5.64 10.32 18.41
CA GLU A 64 5.46 11.25 19.53
C GLU A 64 5.03 12.65 19.13
N GLN A 65 5.56 13.17 18.01
CA GLN A 65 5.36 14.55 17.59
C GLN A 65 4.17 14.73 16.65
N GLN A 66 3.81 13.70 15.88
CA GLN A 66 2.82 13.83 14.82
C GLN A 66 1.56 13.00 15.04
N LEU A 67 1.67 11.82 15.68
CA LEU A 67 0.51 10.98 15.93
C LEU A 67 -0.07 11.22 17.34
N LEU A 68 0.75 11.12 18.39
CA LEU A 68 0.25 11.19 19.77
C LEU A 68 -0.55 12.47 20.06
N PRO A 69 -0.15 13.68 19.61
CA PRO A 69 -0.92 14.90 19.89
C PRO A 69 -2.35 14.86 19.34
N LEU A 70 -2.57 14.10 18.26
CA LEU A 70 -3.89 13.93 17.65
C LEU A 70 -4.75 12.89 18.40
N LEU A 71 -4.11 11.92 19.08
CA LEU A 71 -4.80 10.86 19.84
C LEU A 71 -5.11 11.26 21.28
N ARG A 72 -4.38 12.23 21.86
CA ARG A 72 -4.50 12.66 23.26
C ARG A 72 -5.90 13.16 23.68
N ALA A 73 -6.80 13.48 22.74
CA ALA A 73 -8.19 13.81 23.08
C ALA A 73 -9.01 12.56 23.49
N ASP A 74 -8.66 11.38 22.97
CA ASP A 74 -9.44 10.14 23.11
C ASP A 74 -8.65 9.01 23.79
N PHE A 75 -7.37 9.21 24.12
CA PHE A 75 -6.45 8.15 24.57
C PHE A 75 -5.67 8.56 25.83
N SER A 76 -5.80 7.78 26.91
CA SER A 76 -4.99 7.93 28.11
C SER A 76 -3.64 7.23 27.91
N TRP A 77 -2.57 8.02 27.86
CA TRP A 77 -1.20 7.52 27.68
C TRP A 77 -0.49 7.19 29.00
N ASP A 78 -1.17 7.39 30.13
CA ASP A 78 -0.61 7.10 31.47
C ASP A 78 -0.36 5.59 31.68
N GLU A 79 -0.95 4.73 30.84
CA GLU A 79 -0.86 3.27 30.93
C GLU A 79 -0.08 2.62 29.77
N VAL A 80 0.25 3.34 28.70
CA VAL A 80 0.83 2.75 27.47
C VAL A 80 2.08 3.50 27.01
N GLU A 81 3.22 2.79 27.00
CA GLU A 81 4.47 3.32 26.46
C GLU A 81 4.35 3.53 24.93
N PRO A 82 4.65 4.74 24.39
CA PRO A 82 4.52 5.02 22.96
C PRO A 82 5.26 4.03 22.06
N ARG A 83 6.45 3.58 22.46
CA ARG A 83 7.22 2.59 21.70
C ARG A 83 6.51 1.24 21.64
N GLN A 84 5.95 0.76 22.74
CA GLN A 84 5.21 -0.50 22.77
C GLN A 84 3.95 -0.40 21.91
N TYR A 85 3.26 0.74 21.97
CA TYR A 85 2.11 1.01 21.12
C TYR A 85 2.46 0.97 19.64
N GLY A 86 3.50 1.68 19.21
CA GLY A 86 3.96 1.66 17.82
C GLY A 86 4.36 0.26 17.35
N SER A 87 5.09 -0.49 18.18
CA SER A 87 5.48 -1.88 17.86
C SER A 87 4.26 -2.78 17.66
N LYS A 88 3.24 -2.65 18.51
CA LYS A 88 1.99 -3.39 18.38
C LYS A 88 1.27 -3.06 17.06
N LEU A 89 1.19 -1.78 16.69
CA LEU A 89 0.60 -1.38 15.41
C LEU A 89 1.33 -1.99 14.21
N VAL A 90 2.68 -2.05 14.27
CA VAL A 90 3.50 -2.68 13.22
C VAL A 90 3.20 -4.16 13.11
N GLU A 91 3.20 -4.89 14.22
CA GLU A 91 2.94 -6.32 14.27
C GLU A 91 1.56 -6.65 13.68
N GLU A 92 0.51 -6.01 14.19
CA GLU A 92 -0.87 -6.23 13.74
C GLU A 92 -1.07 -5.81 12.26
N CYS A 93 -0.38 -4.76 11.79
CA CYS A 93 -0.41 -4.40 10.37
C CYS A 93 0.28 -5.44 9.48
N ARG A 94 1.43 -5.96 9.90
CA ARG A 94 2.20 -6.95 9.13
C ARG A 94 1.39 -8.24 8.97
N GLU A 95 0.77 -8.73 10.03
CA GLU A 95 -0.11 -9.91 9.99
C GLU A 95 -1.25 -9.74 8.97
N LYS A 96 -1.87 -8.57 8.90
CA LYS A 96 -2.96 -8.30 7.95
C LYS A 96 -2.48 -8.15 6.50
N LEU A 97 -1.23 -7.73 6.31
CA LEU A 97 -0.66 -7.55 4.97
C LEU A 97 -0.30 -8.86 4.28
N ASP A 98 -0.29 -10.00 4.99
CA ASP A 98 -0.17 -11.33 4.38
C ASP A 98 -1.32 -11.63 3.40
N ALA A 99 -2.45 -10.92 3.49
CA ALA A 99 -3.52 -11.02 2.50
C ALA A 99 -3.13 -10.46 1.11
N VAL A 100 -2.17 -9.54 1.05
CA VAL A 100 -1.78 -8.80 -0.17
C VAL A 100 -0.32 -8.99 -0.57
N LEU A 101 0.50 -9.55 0.31
CA LEU A 101 1.91 -9.89 0.09
C LEU A 101 2.18 -11.35 0.50
N PRO A 102 3.12 -12.05 -0.16
CA PRO A 102 3.87 -11.63 -1.35
C PRO A 102 2.98 -11.54 -2.60
N PHE A 103 3.48 -10.86 -3.64
CA PHE A 103 2.79 -10.82 -4.93
C PHE A 103 2.76 -12.20 -5.58
N SER A 104 1.66 -12.52 -6.25
CA SER A 104 1.56 -13.70 -7.11
C SER A 104 2.41 -13.52 -8.38
N GLU A 105 2.67 -14.59 -9.11
CA GLU A 105 3.39 -14.52 -10.39
C GLU A 105 2.69 -13.61 -11.40
N SER A 106 1.35 -13.68 -11.48
CA SER A 106 0.56 -12.85 -12.39
C SER A 106 0.60 -11.37 -12.01
N GLU A 107 0.55 -11.06 -10.72
CA GLU A 107 0.68 -9.68 -10.22
C GLU A 107 2.09 -9.13 -10.46
N ARG A 108 3.11 -9.97 -10.25
CA ARG A 108 4.50 -9.62 -10.55
C ARG A 108 4.66 -9.29 -12.02
N LYS A 109 4.13 -10.14 -12.90
CA LYS A 109 4.15 -9.92 -14.35
C LYS A 109 3.43 -8.64 -14.77
N PHE A 110 2.28 -8.33 -14.16
CA PHE A 110 1.61 -7.05 -14.39
C PHE A 110 2.50 -5.86 -14.03
N LEU A 111 3.17 -5.92 -12.87
CA LEU A 111 4.08 -4.87 -12.45
C LEU A 111 5.30 -4.76 -13.38
N ASP A 112 5.85 -5.88 -13.86
CA ASP A 112 6.98 -5.89 -14.78
C ASP A 112 6.62 -5.22 -16.11
N LEU A 113 5.49 -5.63 -16.73
CA LEU A 113 4.98 -5.01 -17.96
C LEU A 113 4.77 -3.50 -17.81
N LEU A 114 4.17 -3.06 -16.71
CA LEU A 114 3.92 -1.64 -16.50
C LEU A 114 5.21 -0.86 -16.21
N LEU A 115 6.07 -1.36 -15.34
CA LEU A 115 7.19 -0.59 -14.78
C LEU A 115 8.43 -0.60 -15.68
N ASP A 116 8.54 -1.56 -16.59
CA ASP A 116 9.65 -1.67 -17.52
C ASP A 116 9.24 -1.38 -18.98
N GLU A 117 8.07 -1.85 -19.42
CA GLU A 117 7.61 -1.68 -20.81
C GLU A 117 6.57 -0.56 -20.96
N GLY A 118 5.92 -0.17 -19.86
CA GLY A 118 4.82 0.80 -19.88
C GLY A 118 3.55 0.23 -20.50
N GLU A 119 3.35 -1.09 -20.39
CA GLU A 119 2.14 -1.78 -20.82
C GLU A 119 1.22 -2.07 -19.63
N ILE A 120 -0.08 -1.88 -19.83
CA ILE A 120 -1.10 -2.16 -18.82
C ILE A 120 -1.90 -3.37 -19.31
N ASP A 121 -1.71 -4.52 -18.67
CA ASP A 121 -2.49 -5.74 -18.92
C ASP A 121 -3.31 -6.14 -17.68
N PRO A 122 -4.53 -5.60 -17.52
CA PRO A 122 -5.39 -5.91 -16.37
C PRO A 122 -5.86 -7.37 -16.32
N SER A 123 -5.76 -8.12 -17.43
CA SER A 123 -6.18 -9.52 -17.48
C SER A 123 -5.33 -10.43 -16.60
N LEU A 124 -4.12 -9.98 -16.25
CA LEU A 124 -3.24 -10.64 -15.28
C LEU A 124 -3.70 -10.48 -13.82
N LEU A 125 -4.59 -9.53 -13.53
CA LEU A 125 -4.99 -9.21 -12.15
C LEU A 125 -6.37 -9.74 -11.78
N THR A 126 -7.30 -9.84 -12.73
CA THR A 126 -8.68 -10.26 -12.47
C THR A 126 -9.34 -10.81 -13.73
N PRO A 127 -10.21 -11.83 -13.64
CA PRO A 127 -11.03 -12.28 -14.78
C PRO A 127 -12.22 -11.35 -15.09
N ASP A 128 -12.59 -10.47 -14.16
CA ASP A 128 -13.73 -9.55 -14.31
C ASP A 128 -13.47 -8.50 -15.39
N LYS A 129 -14.29 -8.51 -16.44
CA LYS A 129 -14.13 -7.63 -17.61
C LYS A 129 -14.42 -6.17 -17.32
N ASP A 130 -15.34 -5.87 -16.42
CA ASP A 130 -15.66 -4.49 -16.06
C ASP A 130 -14.51 -3.89 -15.24
N LEU A 131 -13.92 -4.67 -14.34
CA LEU A 131 -12.73 -4.26 -13.61
C LEU A 131 -11.51 -4.12 -14.53
N GLN A 132 -11.33 -5.02 -15.50
CA GLN A 132 -10.26 -4.89 -16.50
C GLN A 132 -10.37 -3.57 -17.27
N GLU A 133 -11.56 -3.22 -17.76
CA GLU A 133 -11.77 -1.96 -18.50
C GLU A 133 -11.48 -0.73 -17.62
N ARG A 134 -11.93 -0.74 -16.36
CA ARG A 134 -11.68 0.35 -15.42
C ARG A 134 -10.21 0.53 -15.08
N ILE A 135 -9.46 -0.57 -14.90
CA ILE A 135 -8.02 -0.53 -14.63
C ILE A 135 -7.27 -0.04 -15.87
N GLY A 136 -7.61 -0.56 -17.06
CA GLY A 136 -6.95 -0.21 -18.32
C GLY A 136 -7.07 1.28 -18.66
N ARG A 137 -8.18 1.92 -18.28
CA ARG A 137 -8.44 3.36 -18.49
C ARG A 137 -8.13 4.23 -17.28
N HIS A 138 -7.45 3.68 -16.26
CA HIS A 138 -7.19 4.44 -15.05
C HIS A 138 -6.14 5.55 -15.33
N PRO A 139 -6.46 6.85 -15.17
CA PRO A 139 -5.58 7.93 -15.64
C PRO A 139 -4.17 7.89 -15.05
N MET A 140 -4.04 7.51 -13.78
CA MET A 140 -2.73 7.40 -13.11
C MET A 140 -1.88 6.24 -13.65
N LEU A 141 -2.49 5.13 -14.09
CA LEU A 141 -1.75 4.03 -14.71
C LEU A 141 -1.33 4.42 -16.12
N GLU A 142 -2.22 5.04 -16.89
CA GLU A 142 -1.88 5.55 -18.23
C GLU A 142 -0.73 6.55 -18.17
N TRP A 143 -0.74 7.45 -17.18
CA TRP A 143 0.35 8.40 -16.96
C TRP A 143 1.65 7.70 -16.59
N LYS A 144 1.60 6.68 -15.70
CA LYS A 144 2.77 5.87 -15.33
C LYS A 144 3.36 5.16 -16.54
N ALA A 145 2.51 4.47 -17.32
CA ALA A 145 2.85 3.78 -18.56
C ALA A 145 3.48 4.72 -19.60
N LEU A 146 2.92 5.92 -19.78
CA LEU A 146 3.46 6.92 -20.69
C LEU A 146 4.86 7.39 -20.26
N ASN A 147 5.07 7.61 -18.96
CA ASN A 147 6.38 8.01 -18.46
C ASN A 147 7.45 6.94 -18.60
N VAL A 148 7.10 5.67 -18.37
CA VAL A 148 8.02 4.54 -18.57
C VAL A 148 8.45 4.49 -20.03
N ARG A 149 7.50 4.54 -20.97
CA ARG A 149 7.80 4.57 -22.41
C ARG A 149 8.68 5.76 -22.83
N LYS A 150 8.50 6.93 -22.21
CA LYS A 150 9.29 8.14 -22.53
C LYS A 150 10.70 8.16 -21.93
N HIS A 151 10.92 7.49 -20.81
CA HIS A 151 12.13 7.70 -19.99
C HIS A 151 12.95 6.43 -19.72
N LYS A 152 12.34 5.25 -19.78
CA LYS A 152 13.03 3.95 -19.69
C LYS A 152 13.13 3.24 -21.04
N GLY A 153 12.20 3.49 -21.96
CA GLY A 153 12.21 2.91 -23.30
C GLY A 153 13.25 3.56 -24.22
N LYS A 154 14.55 3.27 -23.99
CA LYS A 154 15.63 3.34 -24.98
C LYS A 154 16.72 2.32 -24.64
#